data_AF-A0A2N0P008-F1
#
_entry.id   AF-A0A2N0P008-F1
#
_cell.length_a   1.000
_cell.length_b   1.000
_cell.length_c   1.000
_cell.angle_alpha   90.00
_cell.angle_beta   90.00
_cell.angle_gamma   90.00
#
_symmetry.space_group_name_H-M   'P 1'
#
loop_
_entity.id
_entity.type
_entity.pdbx_description
1 polymer ?
#
loop_
_entity_poly.entity_id
_entity_poly.type
_entity_poly.pdbx_seq_one_letter_code
_entity_poly.pdbx_strand_id
1 'polypeptide(L)'
;MDFPLGEDFKPKEPYTSRLRKILEEYPDGSQILREILQNSDDAQSTEQIFILDFNKYPSNKLFKPQLNRYQGPALISKNTAIFEEDDFKSLLNLADSKKRKKFDKIGVMGIGFNSIYHITDSPSFITGNKYVILDPHERHFNGGIQFDFVRQKLAEGFPDQFAPFKKILRCNRPFKEPFKGTIFRYPLRDSTDSDISNKVYKPKEILDMFRKFYEHESINCLLFLKYIECISFYVLRKGADEPELLYKIRLENADQVRKQRCLISESIAAMMNSTNSKELVTSYVASFYRQKGDIKEPNSEWLILNYLDDLLDTKKNFSKIDLYKFIPNVGLAVPLKDFKNVIGRLFCFLPLPIYMPFPVSVHGYFAVSTNRRSLWSPIENEDLADDALARIKAKWNQYLFENVLPKAWVKFLHELPHKVPNIQSDDLYKFWPIVKEGGTSGNIGIFCKDFLQNVTNCLNIEDRVFKGPFCDNWLSLSDGYLEDEKLFNFNISKIIANIGFPVISTLYPIIRVLKNSKHQESLKF
;
A
#
# COMPACT_ATOMS: atom_id res chain seq x y z
N MET A 1 -42.95 30.79 33.17
CA MET A 1 -41.54 31.02 33.55
C MET A 1 -40.78 31.11 32.25
N ASP A 2 -40.27 32.30 31.93
CA ASP A 2 -39.42 32.49 30.76
C ASP A 2 -38.10 31.77 30.99
N PHE A 3 -37.63 31.06 29.96
CA PHE A 3 -36.35 30.37 29.97
C PHE A 3 -35.24 31.43 30.19
N PRO A 4 -34.33 31.27 31.17
CA PRO A 4 -33.29 32.25 31.40
C PRO A 4 -32.34 32.33 30.20
N LEU A 5 -31.96 33.54 29.82
CA LEU A 5 -30.96 33.81 28.79
C LEU A 5 -29.59 33.25 29.26
N GLY A 6 -29.07 32.28 28.52
CA GLY A 6 -27.70 31.77 28.66
C GLY A 6 -26.82 32.23 27.50
N GLU A 7 -25.50 32.27 27.72
CA GLU A 7 -24.54 32.50 26.65
C GLU A 7 -24.07 31.18 26.03
N ASP A 8 -23.79 31.20 24.72
CA ASP A 8 -23.28 30.05 23.99
C ASP A 8 -21.84 29.72 24.45
N PHE A 9 -21.67 28.61 25.18
CA PHE A 9 -20.36 28.08 25.54
C PHE A 9 -19.91 27.00 24.54
N LYS A 10 -19.08 27.38 23.55
CA LYS A 10 -18.60 26.49 22.48
C LYS A 10 -17.06 26.40 22.47
N PRO A 11 -16.45 25.45 23.20
CA PRO A 11 -15.00 25.25 23.14
C PRO A 11 -14.55 24.92 21.72
N LYS A 12 -13.41 25.50 21.29
CA LYS A 12 -12.79 25.25 19.98
C LYS A 12 -11.39 24.67 20.17
N GLU A 13 -11.04 23.66 19.36
CA GLU A 13 -9.67 23.13 19.28
C GLU A 13 -8.95 23.77 18.08
N PRO A 14 -7.79 24.43 18.28
CA PRO A 14 -6.96 24.91 17.18
C PRO A 14 -6.52 23.77 16.25
N TYR A 15 -6.48 24.02 14.94
CA TYR A 15 -6.09 23.00 13.98
C TYR A 15 -4.65 22.50 14.21
N THR A 16 -3.74 23.38 14.62
CA THR A 16 -2.35 23.06 15.01
C THR A 16 -2.28 22.04 16.14
N SER A 17 -3.12 22.17 17.18
CA SER A 17 -3.20 21.21 18.28
C SER A 17 -3.63 19.81 17.82
N ARG A 18 -4.59 19.75 16.88
CA ARG A 18 -5.02 18.50 16.27
C ARG A 18 -3.91 17.88 15.43
N LEU A 19 -3.20 18.67 14.63
CA LEU A 19 -2.06 18.19 13.85
C LEU A 19 -0.97 17.63 14.76
N ARG A 20 -0.62 18.33 15.86
CA ARG A 20 0.36 17.85 16.83
C ARG A 20 0.02 16.45 17.36
N LYS A 21 -1.22 16.23 17.80
CA LYS A 21 -1.69 14.91 18.27
C LYS A 21 -1.59 13.83 17.19
N ILE A 22 -1.94 14.16 15.94
CA ILE A 22 -1.79 13.23 14.81
C ILE A 22 -0.31 12.86 14.63
N LEU A 23 0.61 13.81 14.71
CA LEU A 23 2.04 13.55 14.55
C LEU A 23 2.63 12.72 15.70
N GLU A 24 2.05 12.78 16.91
CA GLU A 24 2.45 11.92 18.03
C GLU A 24 2.07 10.45 17.78
N GLU A 25 0.93 10.19 17.13
CA GLU A 25 0.48 8.84 16.80
C GLU A 25 1.13 8.26 15.53
N TYR A 26 1.48 9.14 14.57
CA TYR A 26 2.06 8.75 13.28
C TYR A 26 3.59 8.87 13.30
N PRO A 27 4.33 7.75 13.21
CA PRO A 27 5.78 7.80 13.25
C PRO A 27 6.38 8.57 12.07
N ASP A 28 7.38 9.38 12.37
CA ASP A 28 8.21 10.10 11.41
C ASP A 28 9.07 9.16 10.55
N GLY A 29 9.55 9.63 9.39
CA GLY A 29 10.46 8.93 8.49
C GLY A 29 9.82 8.50 7.17
N SER A 30 10.13 7.30 6.69
CA SER A 30 9.72 6.81 5.36
C SER A 30 8.20 6.68 5.19
N GLN A 31 7.42 6.69 6.27
CA GLN A 31 5.96 6.74 6.22
C GLN A 31 5.47 7.96 5.44
N ILE A 32 6.13 9.11 5.56
CA ILE A 32 5.74 10.35 4.85
C ILE A 32 5.76 10.12 3.34
N LEU A 33 6.79 9.44 2.84
CA LEU A 33 6.93 9.11 1.41
C LEU A 33 5.87 8.11 0.96
N ARG A 34 5.51 7.13 1.82
CA ARG A 34 4.42 6.18 1.57
C ARG A 34 3.07 6.89 1.46
N GLU A 35 2.77 7.83 2.35
CA GLU A 35 1.50 8.58 2.30
C GLU A 35 1.42 9.45 1.03
N ILE A 36 2.51 10.12 0.63
CA ILE A 36 2.55 10.87 -0.63
C ILE A 36 2.38 9.94 -1.84
N LEU A 37 3.01 8.77 -1.80
CA LEU A 37 2.92 7.77 -2.85
C LEU A 37 1.47 7.23 -2.97
N GLN A 38 0.82 6.90 -1.85
CA GLN A 38 -0.57 6.46 -1.83
C GLN A 38 -1.51 7.54 -2.39
N ASN A 39 -1.34 8.80 -1.98
CA ASN A 39 -2.13 9.91 -2.51
C ASN A 39 -2.00 10.04 -4.04
N SER A 40 -0.82 9.71 -4.58
CA SER A 40 -0.57 9.78 -6.02
C SER A 40 -1.17 8.59 -6.77
N ASP A 41 -1.16 7.40 -6.17
CA ASP A 41 -1.87 6.22 -6.68
C ASP A 41 -3.39 6.43 -6.66
N ASP A 42 -3.94 6.97 -5.58
CA ASP A 42 -5.38 7.28 -5.45
C ASP A 42 -5.83 8.38 -6.43
N ALA A 43 -4.92 9.26 -6.82
CA ALA A 43 -5.12 10.24 -7.89
C ALA A 43 -4.91 9.65 -9.30
N GLN A 44 -4.67 8.34 -9.40
CA GLN A 44 -4.44 7.59 -10.64
C GLN A 44 -3.20 8.04 -11.42
N SER A 45 -2.18 8.53 -10.71
CA SER A 45 -0.91 8.85 -11.34
C SER A 45 -0.12 7.58 -11.64
N THR A 46 0.63 7.59 -12.75
CA THR A 46 1.54 6.51 -13.14
C THR A 46 2.97 6.70 -12.64
N GLU A 47 3.32 7.92 -12.22
CA GLU A 47 4.67 8.25 -11.77
C GLU A 47 4.65 9.17 -10.56
N GLN A 48 5.47 8.83 -9.57
CA GLN A 48 5.74 9.68 -8.41
C GLN A 48 7.22 10.07 -8.38
N ILE A 49 7.48 11.39 -8.47
CA ILE A 49 8.82 11.96 -8.42
C ILE A 49 9.01 12.71 -7.11
N PHE A 50 10.03 12.34 -6.35
CA PHE A 50 10.50 13.06 -5.18
C PHE A 50 11.79 13.82 -5.50
N ILE A 51 11.87 15.08 -5.11
CA ILE A 51 13.04 15.93 -5.34
C ILE A 51 13.38 16.60 -4.01
N LEU A 52 14.60 16.42 -3.52
CA LEU A 52 15.13 17.23 -2.43
C LEU A 52 15.83 18.45 -3.03
N ASP A 53 15.26 19.63 -2.79
CA ASP A 53 15.80 20.91 -3.23
C ASP A 53 16.62 21.56 -2.11
N PHE A 54 17.93 21.74 -2.33
CA PHE A 54 18.85 22.38 -1.40
C PHE A 54 18.86 23.92 -1.50
N ASN A 55 18.15 24.49 -2.47
CA ASN A 55 18.25 25.91 -2.76
C ASN A 55 17.45 26.77 -1.77
N LYS A 56 17.96 27.97 -1.54
CA LYS A 56 17.22 29.08 -0.93
C LYS A 56 16.94 30.10 -2.01
N TYR A 57 15.69 30.51 -2.12
CA TYR A 57 15.22 31.41 -3.17
C TYR A 57 15.18 32.87 -2.68
N PRO A 58 15.23 33.85 -3.59
CA PRO A 58 14.99 35.25 -3.24
C PRO A 58 13.62 35.44 -2.58
N SER A 59 13.47 36.53 -1.82
CA SER A 59 12.28 36.79 -1.02
C SER A 59 11.81 38.25 -1.08
N ASN A 60 12.15 38.95 -2.16
CA ASN A 60 11.85 40.37 -2.33
C ASN A 60 10.42 40.59 -2.86
N LYS A 61 9.95 39.71 -3.76
CA LYS A 61 8.65 39.78 -4.43
C LYS A 61 7.76 38.58 -4.10
N LEU A 62 7.33 38.48 -2.85
CA LEU A 62 6.41 37.47 -2.33
C LEU A 62 5.00 38.03 -2.15
N PHE A 63 3.98 37.18 -2.02
CA PHE A 63 2.61 37.64 -1.72
C PHE A 63 2.53 38.39 -0.40
N LYS A 64 3.30 37.94 0.60
CA LYS A 64 3.52 38.62 1.87
C LYS A 64 5.00 38.48 2.24
N PRO A 65 5.67 39.53 2.76
CA PRO A 65 7.09 39.47 3.12
C PRO A 65 7.45 38.33 4.08
N GLN A 66 6.55 37.99 5.01
CA GLN A 66 6.74 36.96 6.03
C GLN A 66 6.79 35.52 5.45
N LEU A 67 6.38 35.32 4.19
CA LEU A 67 6.55 34.04 3.50
C LEU A 67 8.02 33.74 3.17
N ASN A 68 8.93 34.68 3.41
CA ASN A 68 10.37 34.49 3.24
C ASN A 68 10.92 33.28 4.02
N ARG A 69 10.31 32.93 5.15
CA ARG A 69 10.68 31.75 5.96
C ARG A 69 10.47 30.42 5.24
N TYR A 70 9.62 30.39 4.20
CA TYR A 70 9.31 29.19 3.40
C TYR A 70 10.12 29.11 2.08
N GLN A 71 11.05 30.03 1.84
CA GLN A 71 11.89 30.08 0.64
C GLN A 71 13.17 29.24 0.74
N GLY A 72 13.37 28.48 1.83
CA GLY A 72 14.54 27.64 2.05
C GLY A 72 14.50 26.27 1.34
N PRO A 73 15.38 25.33 1.73
CA PRO A 73 15.35 23.95 1.24
C PRO A 73 13.98 23.28 1.43
N ALA A 74 13.62 22.36 0.54
CA ALA A 74 12.32 21.70 0.58
C ALA A 74 12.37 20.26 0.04
N LEU A 75 11.46 19.42 0.54
CA LEU A 75 11.03 18.25 -0.20
C LEU A 75 10.00 18.70 -1.25
N ILE A 76 10.08 18.16 -2.45
CA ILE A 76 9.13 18.38 -3.53
C ILE A 76 8.61 17.02 -3.98
N SER A 77 7.30 16.91 -4.15
CA SER A 77 6.67 15.74 -4.76
C SER A 77 5.94 16.17 -6.02
N LYS A 78 6.09 15.40 -7.10
CA LYS A 78 5.46 15.67 -8.39
C LYS A 78 4.83 14.39 -8.90
N ASN A 79 3.59 14.51 -9.38
CA ASN A 79 2.87 13.42 -10.03
C ASN A 79 2.11 13.93 -11.27
N THR A 80 1.59 13.00 -12.06
CA THR A 80 0.92 13.29 -13.35
C THR A 80 -0.57 13.59 -13.22
N ALA A 81 -1.15 13.47 -12.03
CA ALA A 81 -2.56 13.66 -11.79
C ALA A 81 -2.91 15.11 -11.43
N ILE A 82 -4.10 15.55 -11.81
CA ILE A 82 -4.63 16.89 -11.49
C ILE A 82 -5.69 16.71 -10.39
N PHE A 83 -5.63 17.54 -9.34
CA PHE A 83 -6.67 17.55 -8.31
C PHE A 83 -8.02 17.98 -8.89
N GLU A 84 -9.04 17.17 -8.62
CA GLU A 84 -10.43 17.49 -8.91
C GLU A 84 -11.09 18.22 -7.73
N GLU A 85 -12.27 18.80 -7.95
CA GLU A 85 -13.03 19.52 -6.91
C GLU A 85 -13.28 18.68 -5.66
N ASP A 86 -13.48 17.37 -5.82
CA ASP A 86 -13.67 16.47 -4.70
C ASP A 86 -12.38 16.20 -3.92
N ASP A 87 -11.20 16.29 -4.55
CA ASP A 87 -9.91 16.22 -3.86
C ASP A 87 -9.70 17.45 -2.99
N PHE A 88 -10.04 18.65 -3.50
CA PHE A 88 -10.03 19.88 -2.70
C PHE A 88 -11.00 19.81 -1.53
N LYS A 89 -12.23 19.34 -1.76
CA LYS A 89 -13.18 19.10 -0.66
C LYS A 89 -12.60 18.13 0.35
N SER A 90 -11.94 17.06 -0.08
CA SER A 90 -11.35 16.08 0.84
C SER A 90 -10.20 16.67 1.66
N LEU A 91 -9.36 17.50 1.04
CA LEU A 91 -8.29 18.27 1.69
C LEU A 91 -8.82 19.32 2.69
N LEU A 92 -9.99 19.92 2.44
CA LEU A 92 -10.62 20.89 3.35
C LEU A 92 -11.42 20.21 4.47
N ASN A 93 -12.04 19.06 4.19
CA ASN A 93 -12.85 18.31 5.17
C ASN A 93 -12.00 17.45 6.12
N LEU A 94 -10.67 17.67 6.18
CA LEU A 94 -9.76 16.98 7.10
C LEU A 94 -10.16 17.10 8.58
N ALA A 95 -10.95 18.13 8.93
CA ALA A 95 -11.50 18.32 10.27
C ALA A 95 -12.82 17.57 10.51
N ASP A 96 -13.60 17.28 9.47
CA ASP A 96 -15.02 16.90 9.58
C ASP A 96 -15.21 15.41 9.21
N SER A 97 -15.27 14.56 10.23
CA SER A 97 -15.35 13.08 10.16
C SER A 97 -16.64 12.54 9.50
N LYS A 98 -17.46 13.39 8.89
CA LYS A 98 -18.80 13.06 8.37
C LYS A 98 -18.83 12.44 6.96
N LYS A 99 -17.73 12.42 6.20
CA LYS A 99 -17.73 11.93 4.80
C LYS A 99 -17.22 10.49 4.65
N ARG A 100 -18.10 9.51 4.92
CA ARG A 100 -17.94 8.07 4.61
C ARG A 100 -18.31 7.69 3.16
N LYS A 101 -18.18 8.58 2.16
CA LYS A 101 -18.86 8.36 0.85
C LYS A 101 -18.01 7.88 -0.33
N LYS A 102 -16.68 7.98 -0.33
CA LYS A 102 -15.84 7.45 -1.43
C LYS A 102 -14.71 6.58 -0.85
N PHE A 103 -14.73 5.29 -1.18
CA PHE A 103 -13.77 4.27 -0.72
C PHE A 103 -13.00 3.62 -1.87
N ASP A 104 -13.24 4.05 -3.12
CA ASP A 104 -12.39 3.73 -4.28
C ASP A 104 -10.95 4.27 -4.04
N LYS A 105 -10.88 5.51 -3.53
CA LYS A 105 -9.68 6.14 -2.98
C LYS A 105 -9.48 5.60 -1.55
N ILE A 106 -8.56 4.67 -1.36
CA ILE A 106 -8.37 4.05 -0.05
C ILE A 106 -7.48 4.90 0.81
N GLY A 107 -8.18 5.74 1.55
CA GLY A 107 -7.76 6.44 2.75
C GLY A 107 -9.03 6.92 3.44
N VAL A 108 -9.75 6.05 4.16
CA VAL A 108 -10.64 6.58 5.19
C VAL A 108 -9.72 7.24 6.19
N MET A 109 -9.69 8.57 6.13
CA MET A 109 -8.88 9.53 6.89
C MET A 109 -7.80 10.18 6.02
N GLY A 110 -8.05 11.41 5.58
CA GLY A 110 -7.00 12.34 5.17
C GLY A 110 -6.00 12.72 6.29
N ILE A 111 -5.95 11.93 7.37
CA ILE A 111 -4.90 11.96 8.39
C ILE A 111 -3.55 11.57 7.77
N GLY A 112 -3.52 10.69 6.74
CA GLY A 112 -2.29 10.32 6.04
C GLY A 112 -1.56 11.51 5.41
N PHE A 113 -2.31 12.44 4.79
CA PHE A 113 -1.75 13.70 4.27
C PHE A 113 -1.11 14.55 5.37
N ASN A 114 -1.68 14.56 6.59
CA ASN A 114 -1.15 15.35 7.70
C ASN A 114 0.24 14.89 8.17
N SER A 115 0.69 13.69 7.80
CA SER A 115 2.07 13.23 8.11
C SER A 115 3.15 14.15 7.52
N ILE A 116 2.86 14.91 6.46
CA ILE A 116 3.81 15.89 5.89
C ILE A 116 4.17 16.98 6.91
N TYR A 117 3.33 17.25 7.91
CA TYR A 117 3.61 18.27 8.90
C TYR A 117 4.73 17.88 9.88
N HIS A 118 5.24 16.64 9.82
CA HIS A 118 6.53 16.31 10.43
C HIS A 118 7.66 17.18 9.86
N ILE A 119 7.65 17.47 8.55
CA ILE A 119 8.75 18.14 7.86
C ILE A 119 8.50 19.62 7.54
N THR A 120 7.23 20.07 7.47
CA THR A 120 6.86 21.43 7.05
C THR A 120 5.73 22.00 7.91
N ASP A 121 5.64 23.32 8.03
CA ASP A 121 4.48 24.00 8.63
C ASP A 121 3.47 24.51 7.59
N SER A 122 3.94 24.94 6.43
CA SER A 122 3.11 25.53 5.38
C SER A 122 3.46 24.94 4.01
N PRO A 123 2.89 23.79 3.64
CA PRO A 123 3.05 23.25 2.30
C PRO A 123 2.31 24.11 1.27
N SER A 124 2.83 24.15 0.05
CA SER A 124 2.19 24.80 -1.09
C SER A 124 2.21 23.89 -2.30
N PHE A 125 1.25 24.05 -3.22
CA PHE A 125 1.21 23.22 -4.42
C PHE A 125 0.58 23.90 -5.62
N ILE A 126 0.95 23.40 -6.80
CA ILE A 126 0.37 23.76 -8.11
C ILE A 126 -0.33 22.54 -8.68
N THR A 127 -1.55 22.72 -9.17
CA THR A 127 -2.32 21.71 -9.90
C THR A 127 -3.26 22.38 -10.89
N GLY A 128 -3.19 22.03 -12.18
CA GLY A 128 -3.90 22.77 -13.22
C GLY A 128 -3.51 24.26 -13.21
N ASN A 129 -4.49 25.15 -13.16
CA ASN A 129 -4.30 26.61 -13.02
C ASN A 129 -4.27 27.09 -11.56
N LYS A 130 -4.40 26.19 -10.58
CA LYS A 130 -4.51 26.52 -9.17
C LYS A 130 -3.15 26.54 -8.49
N TYR A 131 -2.91 27.56 -7.66
CA TYR A 131 -1.82 27.61 -6.69
C TYR A 131 -2.42 27.71 -5.29
N VAL A 132 -2.03 26.82 -4.41
CA VAL A 132 -2.59 26.73 -3.06
C VAL A 132 -1.49 26.78 -2.02
N ILE A 133 -1.73 27.53 -0.94
CA ILE A 133 -0.90 27.55 0.26
C ILE A 133 -1.78 27.07 1.42
N LEU A 134 -1.31 26.08 2.17
CA LEU A 134 -1.93 25.68 3.44
C LEU A 134 -1.21 26.39 4.58
N ASP A 135 -1.94 27.01 5.48
CA ASP A 135 -1.41 27.77 6.62
C ASP A 135 -2.15 27.41 7.91
N PRO A 136 -1.88 26.21 8.48
CA PRO A 136 -2.60 25.71 9.66
C PRO A 136 -2.46 26.60 10.90
N HIS A 137 -1.35 27.35 11.01
CA HIS A 137 -1.14 28.32 12.11
C HIS A 137 -1.93 29.61 11.93
N GLU A 138 -2.54 29.81 10.76
CA GLU A 138 -3.27 31.02 10.40
C GLU A 138 -2.43 32.32 10.53
N ARG A 139 -1.10 32.21 10.36
CA ARG A 139 -0.17 33.34 10.51
C ARG A 139 -0.37 34.39 9.42
N HIS A 140 -0.80 33.95 8.24
CA HIS A 140 -0.90 34.75 7.03
C HIS A 140 -2.26 34.65 6.37
N PHE A 141 -2.92 33.50 6.43
CA PHE A 141 -4.22 33.23 5.82
C PHE A 141 -5.14 32.49 6.78
N ASN A 142 -6.44 32.52 6.56
CA ASN A 142 -7.43 31.82 7.41
C ASN A 142 -7.42 30.31 7.13
N GLY A 143 -6.35 29.62 7.55
CA GLY A 143 -6.11 28.18 7.35
C GLY A 143 -5.45 27.83 6.00
N GLY A 144 -5.60 28.68 4.99
CA GLY A 144 -4.99 28.53 3.68
C GLY A 144 -5.59 29.49 2.65
N ILE A 145 -5.05 29.48 1.44
CA ILE A 145 -5.53 30.31 0.34
C ILE A 145 -5.30 29.62 -1.01
N GLN A 146 -6.23 29.83 -1.94
CA GLN A 146 -6.17 29.34 -3.31
C GLN A 146 -6.18 30.52 -4.29
N PHE A 147 -5.34 30.44 -5.30
CA PHE A 147 -5.26 31.40 -6.39
C PHE A 147 -5.36 30.71 -7.75
N ASP A 148 -5.79 31.47 -8.77
CA ASP A 148 -5.61 31.12 -10.17
C ASP A 148 -4.36 31.84 -10.69
N PHE A 149 -3.23 31.14 -10.74
CA PHE A 149 -1.95 31.77 -11.07
C PHE A 149 -1.81 32.12 -12.55
N VAL A 150 -2.58 31.46 -13.42
CA VAL A 150 -2.56 31.68 -14.87
C VAL A 150 -3.37 32.92 -15.21
N ARG A 151 -4.64 32.95 -14.81
CA ARG A 151 -5.55 34.06 -15.12
C ARG A 151 -5.06 35.39 -14.53
N GLN A 152 -4.50 35.33 -13.33
CA GLN A 152 -4.01 36.51 -12.62
C GLN A 152 -2.55 36.85 -12.93
N LYS A 153 -1.86 36.05 -13.76
CA LYS A 153 -0.44 36.22 -14.13
C LYS A 153 0.47 36.41 -12.90
N LEU A 154 0.23 35.63 -11.84
CA LEU A 154 0.87 35.86 -10.54
C LEU A 154 2.39 35.75 -10.56
N ALA A 155 2.94 34.91 -11.46
CA ALA A 155 4.39 34.77 -11.61
C ALA A 155 5.08 36.03 -12.16
N GLU A 156 4.36 36.95 -12.82
CA GLU A 156 4.89 38.23 -13.30
C GLU A 156 5.01 39.25 -12.16
N GLY A 157 3.99 39.31 -11.29
CA GLY A 157 3.97 40.21 -10.12
C GLY A 157 4.79 39.70 -8.94
N PHE A 158 4.82 38.39 -8.73
CA PHE A 158 5.44 37.72 -7.57
C PHE A 158 6.44 36.64 -8.00
N PRO A 159 7.48 36.99 -8.80
CA PRO A 159 8.39 36.00 -9.37
C PRO A 159 9.12 35.16 -8.31
N ASP A 160 9.42 35.73 -7.15
CA ASP A 160 10.11 35.03 -6.07
C ASP A 160 9.24 33.94 -5.43
N GLN A 161 7.91 34.15 -5.38
CA GLN A 161 6.95 33.17 -4.87
C GLN A 161 6.90 31.91 -5.74
N PHE A 162 7.08 32.07 -7.06
CA PHE A 162 7.03 30.99 -8.05
C PHE A 162 8.41 30.46 -8.47
N ALA A 163 9.50 31.13 -8.05
CA ALA A 163 10.86 30.73 -8.38
C ALA A 163 11.19 29.27 -8.02
N PRO A 164 10.73 28.71 -6.88
CA PRO A 164 10.94 27.29 -6.59
C PRO A 164 10.30 26.34 -7.61
N PHE A 165 9.07 26.62 -8.03
CA PHE A 165 8.36 25.79 -9.01
C PHE A 165 8.96 25.95 -10.42
N LYS A 166 9.50 27.12 -10.74
CA LYS A 166 10.13 27.40 -12.03
C LYS A 166 11.30 26.45 -12.31
N LYS A 167 12.15 26.22 -11.31
CA LYS A 167 13.28 25.28 -11.41
C LYS A 167 12.82 23.84 -11.69
N ILE A 168 11.68 23.42 -11.13
CA ILE A 168 11.18 22.05 -11.27
C ILE A 168 10.45 21.81 -12.60
N LEU A 169 9.75 22.83 -13.11
CA LEU A 169 8.93 22.71 -14.32
C LEU A 169 9.76 22.63 -15.61
N ARG A 170 11.03 23.05 -15.60
CA ARG A 170 11.96 22.97 -16.74
C ARG A 170 11.35 23.49 -18.05
N CYS A 171 10.55 24.56 -17.98
CA CYS A 171 9.88 25.15 -19.13
C CYS A 171 10.35 26.59 -19.34
N ASN A 172 10.56 26.98 -20.60
CA ASN A 172 10.98 28.33 -20.99
C ASN A 172 9.90 29.40 -20.73
N ARG A 173 8.62 29.01 -20.71
CA ARG A 173 7.49 29.87 -20.33
C ARG A 173 6.63 29.19 -19.26
N PRO A 174 7.19 28.95 -18.07
CA PRO A 174 6.45 28.32 -17.00
C PRO A 174 5.33 29.27 -16.56
N PHE A 175 4.19 28.71 -16.17
CA PHE A 175 3.04 29.42 -15.60
C PHE A 175 2.11 30.20 -16.55
N LYS A 176 2.32 30.15 -17.86
CA LYS A 176 1.37 30.75 -18.84
C LYS A 176 0.17 29.86 -19.15
N GLU A 177 0.28 28.57 -18.88
CA GLU A 177 -0.75 27.58 -19.12
C GLU A 177 -0.96 26.75 -17.85
N PRO A 178 -2.15 26.12 -17.69
CA PRO A 178 -2.41 25.17 -16.62
C PRO A 178 -1.37 24.04 -16.62
N PHE A 179 -0.84 23.72 -15.45
CA PHE A 179 0.08 22.61 -15.28
C PHE A 179 -0.66 21.27 -15.34
N LYS A 180 -0.20 20.37 -16.22
CA LYS A 180 -0.76 19.02 -16.40
C LYS A 180 -0.18 18.05 -15.38
N GLY A 181 -0.63 18.16 -14.15
CA GLY A 181 -0.22 17.33 -13.02
C GLY A 181 -0.31 18.08 -11.71
N THR A 182 0.32 17.56 -10.66
CA THR A 182 0.42 18.22 -9.36
C THR A 182 1.88 18.28 -8.88
N ILE A 183 2.31 19.44 -8.38
CA ILE A 183 3.59 19.63 -7.70
C ILE A 183 3.33 20.18 -6.31
N PHE A 184 3.67 19.42 -5.28
CA PHE A 184 3.75 19.92 -3.92
C PHE A 184 5.18 20.33 -3.58
N ARG A 185 5.28 21.40 -2.81
CA ARG A 185 6.50 21.87 -2.17
C ARG A 185 6.26 21.89 -0.66
N TYR A 186 7.15 21.22 0.06
CA TYR A 186 7.18 21.10 1.52
C TYR A 186 8.47 21.77 2.04
N PRO A 187 8.47 23.10 2.28
CA PRO A 187 9.61 23.80 2.87
C PRO A 187 10.00 23.15 4.19
N LEU A 188 11.28 22.79 4.34
CA LEU A 188 11.72 22.11 5.56
C LEU A 188 11.67 23.07 6.75
N ARG A 189 11.08 22.63 7.86
CA ARG A 189 11.04 23.40 9.10
C ARG A 189 12.46 23.66 9.59
N ASP A 190 12.82 24.92 9.68
CA ASP A 190 14.16 25.40 10.07
C ASP A 190 14.20 26.06 11.46
N SER A 191 13.06 26.17 12.14
CA SER A 191 12.90 26.80 13.44
C SER A 191 11.96 26.00 14.35
N THR A 192 12.09 26.18 15.67
CA THR A 192 11.23 25.56 16.68
C THR A 192 9.93 26.34 16.92
N ASP A 193 9.74 27.47 16.23
CA ASP A 193 8.56 28.32 16.28
C ASP A 193 7.41 27.68 15.47
N SER A 194 6.80 26.64 16.03
CA SER A 194 5.62 25.99 15.48
C SER A 194 4.79 25.25 16.55
N ASP A 195 3.50 25.61 16.60
CA ASP A 195 2.50 24.88 17.38
C ASP A 195 2.18 23.47 16.85
N ILE A 196 2.68 23.09 15.69
CA ILE A 196 2.48 21.74 15.14
C ILE A 196 3.58 20.81 15.63
N SER A 197 4.85 21.20 15.49
CA SER A 197 6.01 20.40 15.89
C SER A 197 7.23 21.29 16.18
N ASN A 198 7.97 20.94 17.24
CA ASN A 198 9.24 21.60 17.57
C ASN A 198 10.46 20.95 16.86
N LYS A 199 10.25 19.92 16.04
CA LYS A 199 11.33 19.22 15.33
C LYS A 199 11.75 19.99 14.06
N VAL A 200 12.99 20.46 14.08
CA VAL A 200 13.68 21.02 12.89
C VAL A 200 14.13 19.89 11.98
N TYR A 201 13.99 20.08 10.67
CA TYR A 201 14.31 19.08 9.66
C TYR A 201 15.42 19.53 8.73
N LYS A 202 16.52 18.79 8.69
CA LYS A 202 17.68 19.07 7.83
C LYS A 202 17.56 18.30 6.50
N PRO A 203 18.09 18.84 5.38
CA PRO A 203 18.12 18.12 4.10
C PRO A 203 18.74 16.72 4.16
N LYS A 204 19.73 16.51 5.03
CA LYS A 204 20.36 15.19 5.24
C LYS A 204 19.35 14.13 5.72
N GLU A 205 18.39 14.50 6.57
CA GLU A 205 17.38 13.56 7.05
C GLU A 205 16.45 13.10 5.92
N ILE A 206 16.14 13.98 4.96
CA ILE A 206 15.38 13.62 3.75
C ILE A 206 16.20 12.70 2.83
N LEU A 207 17.50 12.96 2.66
CA LEU A 207 18.38 12.04 1.92
C LEU A 207 18.44 10.66 2.59
N ASP A 208 18.53 10.62 3.91
CA ASP A 208 18.50 9.36 4.66
C ASP A 208 17.15 8.64 4.52
N MET A 209 16.03 9.37 4.43
CA MET A 209 14.72 8.77 4.09
C MET A 209 14.70 8.18 2.68
N PHE A 210 15.23 8.90 1.67
CA PHE A 210 15.31 8.38 0.30
C PHE A 210 16.14 7.11 0.24
N ARG A 211 17.31 7.10 0.91
CA ARG A 211 18.17 5.91 1.01
C ARG A 211 17.43 4.74 1.67
N LYS A 212 16.85 4.96 2.86
CA LYS A 212 16.11 3.91 3.59
C LYS A 212 14.92 3.38 2.80
N PHE A 213 14.18 4.24 2.10
CA PHE A 213 13.09 3.83 1.23
C PHE A 213 13.61 2.93 0.11
N TYR A 214 14.69 3.34 -0.57
CA TYR A 214 15.27 2.57 -1.66
C TYR A 214 15.87 1.24 -1.22
N GLU A 215 16.47 1.17 -0.02
CA GLU A 215 17.13 -0.03 0.51
C GLU A 215 16.15 -1.03 1.14
N HIS A 216 15.11 -0.57 1.84
CA HIS A 216 14.26 -1.45 2.66
C HIS A 216 12.83 -1.62 2.14
N GLU A 217 12.27 -0.60 1.49
CA GLU A 217 10.88 -0.66 0.99
C GLU A 217 10.86 -1.00 -0.50
N SER A 218 11.51 -0.18 -1.32
CA SER A 218 11.81 -0.41 -2.73
C SER A 218 10.66 -0.99 -3.57
N ILE A 219 10.89 -2.14 -4.24
CA ILE A 219 9.91 -2.86 -5.07
C ILE A 219 8.63 -3.19 -4.30
N ASN A 220 8.70 -3.44 -2.98
CA ASN A 220 7.51 -3.77 -2.19
C ASN A 220 6.43 -2.69 -2.32
N CYS A 221 6.82 -1.41 -2.37
CA CYS A 221 5.89 -0.29 -2.54
C CYS A 221 5.17 -0.26 -3.90
N LEU A 222 5.60 -1.05 -4.88
CA LEU A 222 4.96 -1.12 -6.20
C LEU A 222 4.15 -2.40 -6.42
N LEU A 223 4.18 -3.38 -5.51
CA LEU A 223 3.55 -4.68 -5.76
C LEU A 223 2.03 -4.57 -5.94
N PHE A 224 1.35 -3.91 -5.01
CA PHE A 224 -0.12 -3.87 -4.92
C PHE A 224 -0.73 -2.47 -5.12
N LEU A 225 0.07 -1.49 -5.54
CA LEU A 225 -0.47 -0.22 -6.04
C LEU A 225 -1.22 -0.44 -7.36
N LYS A 226 -2.22 0.40 -7.64
CA LYS A 226 -3.11 0.21 -8.79
C LYS A 226 -2.58 0.88 -10.05
N TYR A 227 -1.97 2.06 -9.93
CA TYR A 227 -1.65 2.94 -11.05
C TYR A 227 -0.18 3.30 -11.13
N ILE A 228 0.52 3.44 -10.00
CA ILE A 228 1.93 3.84 -10.01
C ILE A 228 2.79 2.71 -10.62
N GLU A 229 3.63 3.12 -11.58
CA GLU A 229 4.55 2.27 -12.33
C GLU A 229 6.01 2.68 -12.14
N CYS A 230 6.25 3.92 -11.70
CA CYS A 230 7.58 4.49 -11.55
C CYS A 230 7.68 5.37 -10.31
N ILE A 231 8.72 5.16 -9.51
CA ILE A 231 9.10 6.03 -8.39
C ILE A 231 10.52 6.51 -8.65
N SER A 232 10.73 7.82 -8.64
CA SER A 232 12.05 8.42 -8.85
C SER A 232 12.41 9.41 -7.75
N PHE A 233 13.66 9.40 -7.32
CA PHE A 233 14.22 10.26 -6.29
C PHE A 233 15.35 11.08 -6.88
N TYR A 234 15.30 12.39 -6.71
CA TYR A 234 16.30 13.32 -7.22
C TYR A 234 16.81 14.26 -6.13
N VAL A 235 17.97 14.86 -6.40
CA VAL A 235 18.50 15.98 -5.64
C VAL A 235 18.74 17.18 -6.54
N LEU A 236 18.20 18.34 -6.16
CA LEU A 236 18.56 19.61 -6.78
C LEU A 236 19.59 20.31 -5.88
N ARG A 237 20.86 20.22 -6.27
CA ARG A 237 21.99 20.78 -5.50
C ARG A 237 21.92 22.32 -5.48
N LYS A 238 22.58 22.92 -4.49
CA LYS A 238 22.66 24.37 -4.35
C LYS A 238 23.31 24.98 -5.59
N GLY A 239 22.62 25.92 -6.23
CA GLY A 239 23.08 26.60 -7.44
C GLY A 239 22.91 25.81 -8.74
N ALA A 240 22.57 24.51 -8.67
CA ALA A 240 22.34 23.72 -9.87
C ALA A 240 21.02 24.11 -10.56
N ASP A 241 20.99 23.95 -11.88
CA ASP A 241 19.80 24.19 -12.70
C ASP A 241 18.99 22.92 -12.92
N GLU A 242 19.63 21.75 -12.84
CA GLU A 242 18.98 20.46 -13.07
C GLU A 242 19.07 19.52 -11.86
N PRO A 243 17.99 18.80 -11.55
CA PRO A 243 17.99 17.78 -10.51
C PRO A 243 18.74 16.51 -10.98
N GLU A 244 19.63 16.00 -10.14
CA GLU A 244 20.39 14.77 -10.33
C GLU A 244 19.60 13.55 -9.84
N LEU A 245 19.52 12.49 -10.64
CA LEU A 245 18.84 11.26 -10.25
C LEU A 245 19.65 10.52 -9.19
N LEU A 246 19.02 10.21 -8.05
CA LEU A 246 19.60 9.36 -7.01
C LEU A 246 19.16 7.92 -7.16
N TYR A 247 17.85 7.71 -7.22
CA TYR A 247 17.26 6.37 -7.23
C TYR A 247 16.05 6.32 -8.15
N LYS A 248 15.85 5.19 -8.82
CA LYS A 248 14.66 4.90 -9.61
C LYS A 248 14.23 3.46 -9.40
N ILE A 249 12.93 3.26 -9.27
CA ILE A 249 12.29 1.96 -9.18
C ILE A 249 11.18 1.97 -10.22
N ARG A 250 11.20 1.03 -11.16
CA ARG A 250 10.25 1.04 -12.27
C ARG A 250 9.77 -0.36 -12.61
N LEU A 251 8.48 -0.45 -12.90
CA LEU A 251 7.84 -1.58 -13.53
C LEU A 251 8.14 -1.55 -15.04
N GLU A 252 8.86 -2.56 -15.52
CA GLU A 252 9.36 -2.63 -16.89
C GLU A 252 8.28 -3.07 -17.87
N ASN A 253 7.48 -4.08 -17.52
CA ASN A 253 6.36 -4.58 -18.32
C ASN A 253 5.02 -3.92 -17.96
N ALA A 254 5.03 -2.59 -17.80
CA ALA A 254 3.92 -1.80 -17.28
C ALA A 254 2.60 -2.02 -18.03
N ASP A 255 2.60 -2.07 -19.36
CA ASP A 255 1.36 -2.21 -20.13
C ASP A 255 0.62 -3.53 -19.89
N GLN A 256 1.36 -4.63 -19.70
CA GLN A 256 0.79 -5.94 -19.39
C GLN A 256 0.19 -5.95 -17.98
N VAL A 257 0.94 -5.44 -17.02
CA VAL A 257 0.51 -5.40 -15.61
C VAL A 257 -0.66 -4.44 -15.42
N ARG A 258 -0.65 -3.27 -16.07
CA ARG A 258 -1.73 -2.29 -16.02
C ARG A 258 -3.06 -2.92 -16.45
N LYS A 259 -3.09 -3.69 -17.54
CA LYS A 259 -4.30 -4.40 -17.98
C LYS A 259 -4.88 -5.28 -16.87
N GLN A 260 -4.02 -6.02 -16.15
CA GLN A 260 -4.45 -6.88 -15.04
C GLN A 260 -4.94 -6.08 -13.82
N ARG A 261 -4.25 -4.99 -13.47
CA ARG A 261 -4.68 -4.09 -12.38
C ARG A 261 -6.00 -3.40 -12.69
N CYS A 262 -6.21 -2.99 -13.95
CA CYS A 262 -7.47 -2.39 -14.41
C CYS A 262 -8.64 -3.36 -14.26
N LEU A 263 -8.50 -4.63 -14.67
CA LEU A 263 -9.57 -5.64 -14.54
C LEU A 263 -10.09 -5.77 -13.10
N ILE A 264 -9.19 -5.86 -12.12
CA ILE A 264 -9.55 -5.91 -10.70
C ILE A 264 -10.20 -4.60 -10.26
N SER A 265 -9.65 -3.46 -10.65
CA SER A 265 -10.15 -2.14 -10.21
C SER A 265 -11.55 -1.85 -10.77
N GLU A 266 -11.79 -2.17 -12.04
CA GLU A 266 -13.09 -2.08 -12.70
C GLU A 266 -14.11 -3.02 -12.06
N SER A 267 -13.71 -4.24 -11.71
CA SER A 267 -14.59 -5.21 -11.06
C SER A 267 -14.97 -4.79 -9.64
N ILE A 268 -14.04 -4.20 -8.90
CA ILE A 268 -14.31 -3.61 -7.58
C ILE A 268 -15.27 -2.41 -7.72
N ALA A 269 -15.05 -1.54 -8.70
CA ALA A 269 -15.94 -0.41 -8.95
C ALA A 269 -17.36 -0.88 -9.34
N ALA A 270 -17.46 -1.91 -10.18
CA ALA A 270 -18.74 -2.54 -10.54
C ALA A 270 -19.44 -3.16 -9.32
N MET A 271 -18.68 -3.85 -8.45
CA MET A 271 -19.16 -4.43 -7.20
C MET A 271 -19.71 -3.35 -6.24
N MET A 272 -19.06 -2.18 -6.18
CA MET A 272 -19.53 -1.07 -5.34
C MET A 272 -20.81 -0.40 -5.86
N ASN A 273 -21.07 -0.49 -7.16
CA ASN A 273 -22.18 0.20 -7.83
C ASN A 273 -23.36 -0.74 -8.18
N SER A 274 -23.18 -2.05 -8.11
CA SER A 274 -24.20 -3.06 -8.50
C SER A 274 -24.25 -4.22 -7.52
N THR A 275 -25.38 -4.93 -7.46
CA THR A 275 -25.60 -6.08 -6.56
C THR A 275 -25.11 -7.43 -7.11
N ASN A 276 -24.64 -7.47 -8.35
CA ASN A 276 -24.14 -8.70 -8.99
C ASN A 276 -22.65 -8.57 -9.32
N SER A 277 -21.80 -9.24 -8.55
CA SER A 277 -20.38 -9.38 -8.86
C SER A 277 -19.94 -10.82 -8.65
N LYS A 278 -19.34 -11.41 -9.68
CA LYS A 278 -18.75 -12.75 -9.61
C LYS A 278 -17.32 -12.68 -9.08
N GLU A 279 -16.84 -13.83 -8.62
CA GLU A 279 -15.41 -14.07 -8.34
C GLU A 279 -14.55 -13.65 -9.54
N LEU A 280 -13.41 -13.00 -9.27
CA LEU A 280 -12.41 -12.67 -10.28
C LEU A 280 -11.00 -12.99 -9.75
N VAL A 281 -10.19 -13.59 -10.62
CA VAL A 281 -8.77 -13.86 -10.38
C VAL A 281 -7.95 -13.21 -11.48
N THR A 282 -6.88 -12.52 -11.10
CA THR A 282 -5.83 -12.08 -12.03
C THR A 282 -4.48 -12.59 -11.54
N SER A 283 -3.69 -13.15 -12.45
CA SER A 283 -2.35 -13.67 -12.17
C SER A 283 -1.38 -13.20 -13.24
N TYR A 284 -0.26 -12.60 -12.83
CA TYR A 284 0.74 -12.07 -13.75
C TYR A 284 2.12 -12.01 -13.12
N VAL A 285 3.14 -11.98 -13.98
CA VAL A 285 4.52 -11.71 -13.58
C VAL A 285 4.82 -10.23 -13.81
N ALA A 286 5.25 -9.54 -12.77
CA ALA A 286 5.71 -8.15 -12.83
C ALA A 286 7.25 -8.12 -12.80
N SER A 287 7.86 -7.49 -13.80
CA SER A 287 9.32 -7.29 -13.88
C SER A 287 9.65 -5.88 -13.41
N PHE A 288 10.41 -5.78 -12.33
CA PHE A 288 10.86 -4.50 -11.78
C PHE A 288 12.36 -4.35 -11.96
N TYR A 289 12.81 -3.13 -12.24
CA TYR A 289 14.21 -2.79 -12.13
C TYR A 289 14.42 -1.65 -11.14
N ARG A 290 15.58 -1.67 -10.51
CA ARG A 290 16.07 -0.62 -9.63
C ARG A 290 17.29 0.03 -10.29
N GLN A 291 17.48 1.31 -10.02
CA GLN A 291 18.62 2.06 -10.54
C GLN A 291 19.11 3.03 -9.47
N LYS A 292 20.43 3.11 -9.30
CA LYS A 292 21.12 4.03 -8.40
C LYS A 292 22.07 4.89 -9.21
N GLY A 293 21.80 6.19 -9.30
CA GLY A 293 22.45 7.07 -10.27
C GLY A 293 22.28 6.52 -11.69
N ASP A 294 23.38 6.27 -12.39
CA ASP A 294 23.39 5.71 -13.74
C ASP A 294 23.44 4.16 -13.77
N ILE A 295 23.57 3.51 -12.62
CA ILE A 295 23.75 2.05 -12.52
C ILE A 295 22.38 1.38 -12.40
N LYS A 296 21.98 0.61 -13.44
CA LYS A 296 20.79 -0.26 -13.41
C LYS A 296 21.14 -1.60 -12.75
N GLU A 297 20.38 -1.98 -11.74
CA GLU A 297 20.47 -3.29 -11.07
C GLU A 297 19.73 -4.36 -11.90
N PRO A 298 20.04 -5.66 -11.71
CA PRO A 298 19.31 -6.74 -12.36
C PRO A 298 17.81 -6.69 -12.08
N ASN A 299 17.02 -7.13 -13.07
CA ASN A 299 15.58 -7.18 -12.93
C ASN A 299 15.15 -8.20 -11.86
N SER A 300 14.16 -7.81 -11.07
CA SER A 300 13.49 -8.66 -10.09
C SER A 300 12.07 -8.95 -10.58
N GLU A 301 11.79 -10.22 -10.82
CA GLU A 301 10.51 -10.70 -11.32
C GLU A 301 9.68 -11.25 -10.16
N TRP A 302 8.42 -10.84 -10.09
CA TRP A 302 7.48 -11.23 -9.04
C TRP A 302 6.22 -11.82 -9.64
N LEU A 303 5.81 -13.00 -9.17
CA LEU A 303 4.47 -13.52 -9.42
C LEU A 303 3.51 -12.80 -8.48
N ILE A 304 2.48 -12.17 -9.03
CA ILE A 304 1.43 -11.47 -8.30
C ILE A 304 0.08 -12.05 -8.71
N LEU A 305 -0.70 -12.46 -7.71
CA LEU A 305 -2.08 -12.89 -7.87
C LEU A 305 -3.00 -11.94 -7.10
N ASN A 306 -4.10 -11.52 -7.69
CA ASN A 306 -5.19 -10.84 -7.00
C ASN A 306 -6.47 -11.64 -7.15
N TYR A 307 -7.21 -11.74 -6.05
CA TYR A 307 -8.46 -12.47 -5.94
C TYR A 307 -9.53 -11.55 -5.36
N LEU A 308 -10.66 -11.45 -6.04
CA LEU A 308 -11.86 -10.76 -5.60
C LEU A 308 -12.95 -11.81 -5.40
N ASP A 309 -13.45 -11.96 -4.18
CA ASP A 309 -14.49 -12.94 -3.88
C ASP A 309 -15.88 -12.49 -4.35
N ASP A 310 -16.80 -13.45 -4.43
CA ASP A 310 -18.20 -13.18 -4.73
C ASP A 310 -18.86 -12.36 -3.61
N LEU A 311 -19.46 -11.22 -3.98
CA LEU A 311 -20.09 -10.32 -3.01
C LEU A 311 -21.32 -10.93 -2.34
N LEU A 312 -22.09 -11.78 -3.03
CA LEU A 312 -23.27 -12.43 -2.47
C LEU A 312 -22.87 -13.44 -1.41
N ASP A 313 -21.84 -14.25 -1.68
CA ASP A 313 -21.26 -15.15 -0.67
C ASP A 313 -20.71 -14.38 0.53
N THR A 314 -20.03 -13.27 0.27
CA THR A 314 -19.52 -12.38 1.31
C THR A 314 -20.64 -11.80 2.17
N LYS A 315 -21.75 -11.35 1.56
CA LYS A 315 -22.91 -10.77 2.25
C LYS A 315 -23.67 -11.78 3.12
N LYS A 316 -23.71 -13.06 2.72
CA LYS A 316 -24.29 -14.14 3.56
C LYS A 316 -23.53 -14.31 4.87
N ASN A 317 -22.21 -14.20 4.81
CA ASN A 317 -21.33 -14.41 5.95
C ASN A 317 -21.03 -13.12 6.74
N PHE A 318 -21.20 -11.95 6.13
CA PHE A 318 -20.93 -10.64 6.73
C PHE A 318 -21.98 -9.58 6.33
N SER A 319 -23.00 -9.39 7.17
CA SER A 319 -24.18 -8.57 6.85
C SER A 319 -23.94 -7.05 6.75
N LYS A 320 -22.83 -6.53 7.27
CA LYS A 320 -22.54 -5.08 7.35
C LYS A 320 -21.64 -4.54 6.21
N ILE A 321 -21.44 -5.29 5.12
CA ILE A 321 -20.54 -4.90 4.02
C ILE A 321 -20.93 -3.55 3.41
N ASP A 322 -22.20 -3.35 3.06
CA ASP A 322 -22.65 -2.15 2.34
C ASP A 322 -22.51 -0.87 3.19
N LEU A 323 -22.68 -0.99 4.51
CA LEU A 323 -22.59 0.14 5.44
C LEU A 323 -21.14 0.66 5.57
N TYR A 324 -20.16 -0.25 5.54
CA TYR A 324 -18.75 0.08 5.72
C TYR A 324 -17.92 -0.01 4.43
N LYS A 325 -18.56 -0.37 3.32
CA LYS A 325 -17.96 -0.55 1.98
C LYS A 325 -16.74 -1.48 2.00
N PHE A 326 -16.84 -2.58 2.73
CA PHE A 326 -15.80 -3.60 2.74
C PHE A 326 -15.73 -4.31 1.38
N ILE A 327 -14.52 -4.66 0.95
CA ILE A 327 -14.26 -5.26 -0.37
C ILE A 327 -13.50 -6.57 -0.15
N PRO A 328 -14.05 -7.73 -0.53
CA PRO A 328 -13.42 -9.04 -0.32
C PRO A 328 -12.30 -9.28 -1.35
N ASN A 329 -11.33 -8.38 -1.40
CA ASN A 329 -10.15 -8.49 -2.27
C ASN A 329 -8.89 -8.76 -1.45
N VAL A 330 -8.14 -9.76 -1.89
CA VAL A 330 -6.84 -10.14 -1.37
C VAL A 330 -5.86 -10.33 -2.53
N GLY A 331 -4.56 -10.26 -2.22
CA GLY A 331 -3.51 -10.51 -3.18
C GLY A 331 -2.34 -11.27 -2.57
N LEU A 332 -1.58 -11.93 -3.42
CA LEU A 332 -0.42 -12.75 -3.07
C LEU A 332 0.74 -12.37 -3.96
N ALA A 333 1.94 -12.25 -3.39
CA ALA A 333 3.14 -11.94 -4.17
C ALA A 333 4.36 -12.71 -3.69
N VAL A 334 5.18 -13.19 -4.64
CA VAL A 334 6.45 -13.86 -4.35
C VAL A 334 7.49 -13.56 -5.43
N PRO A 335 8.78 -13.37 -5.07
CA PRO A 335 9.83 -13.19 -6.08
C PRO A 335 10.20 -14.53 -6.71
N LEU A 336 10.52 -14.53 -8.01
CA LEU A 336 10.77 -15.78 -8.75
C LEU A 336 12.17 -16.37 -8.53
N LYS A 337 13.20 -15.55 -8.22
CA LYS A 337 14.60 -15.99 -8.13
C LYS A 337 15.12 -16.18 -6.70
N ASP A 338 14.68 -15.34 -5.76
CA ASP A 338 15.24 -15.28 -4.39
C ASP A 338 14.22 -15.63 -3.28
N PHE A 339 13.14 -16.36 -3.60
CA PHE A 339 12.08 -16.67 -2.64
C PHE A 339 12.55 -17.38 -1.35
N LYS A 340 13.71 -18.06 -1.37
CA LYS A 340 14.26 -18.78 -0.20
C LYS A 340 14.72 -17.87 0.92
N ASN A 341 15.12 -16.64 0.61
CA ASN A 341 15.66 -15.66 1.57
C ASN A 341 14.66 -14.55 1.90
N VAL A 342 13.43 -14.65 1.37
CA VAL A 342 12.42 -13.60 1.48
C VAL A 342 11.42 -13.96 2.56
N ILE A 343 11.18 -13.02 3.46
CA ILE A 343 10.11 -13.09 4.45
C ILE A 343 8.93 -12.33 3.86
N GLY A 344 7.77 -12.97 3.78
CA GLY A 344 6.55 -12.33 3.30
C GLY A 344 6.19 -11.13 4.16
N ARG A 345 5.57 -10.12 3.57
CA ARG A 345 5.05 -8.95 4.31
C ARG A 345 3.56 -8.83 4.11
N LEU A 346 2.89 -8.19 5.06
CA LEU A 346 1.49 -7.83 4.95
C LEU A 346 1.36 -6.46 4.26
N PHE A 347 0.38 -6.33 3.38
CA PHE A 347 0.11 -5.15 2.57
C PHE A 347 -1.35 -4.72 2.70
N CYS A 348 -1.55 -3.41 2.72
CA CYS A 348 -2.81 -2.76 2.43
C CYS A 348 -2.45 -1.66 1.42
N PHE A 349 -2.39 -2.04 0.13
CA PHE A 349 -1.75 -1.35 -1.00
C PHE A 349 -0.23 -1.18 -0.86
N LEU A 350 0.20 -0.52 0.21
CA LEU A 350 1.60 -0.35 0.59
C LEU A 350 1.99 -1.34 1.70
N PRO A 351 3.30 -1.65 1.83
CA PRO A 351 3.77 -2.57 2.86
C PRO A 351 3.51 -2.04 4.26
N LEU A 352 2.95 -2.89 5.11
CA LEU A 352 2.83 -2.67 6.55
C LEU A 352 4.11 -3.14 7.26
N PRO A 353 4.40 -2.65 8.48
CA PRO A 353 5.51 -3.16 9.30
C PRO A 353 5.14 -4.50 9.97
N ILE A 354 4.49 -5.41 9.23
CA ILE A 354 4.04 -6.73 9.68
C ILE A 354 4.62 -7.76 8.72
N TYR A 355 5.34 -8.73 9.26
CA TYR A 355 5.89 -9.85 8.52
C TYR A 355 4.95 -11.06 8.62
N MET A 356 4.89 -11.82 7.53
CA MET A 356 4.15 -13.07 7.45
C MET A 356 5.05 -14.24 7.90
N PRO A 357 4.47 -15.31 8.46
CA PRO A 357 5.23 -16.49 8.90
C PRO A 357 5.72 -17.37 7.73
N PHE A 358 5.46 -16.97 6.49
CA PHE A 358 5.79 -17.67 5.25
C PHE A 358 6.41 -16.69 4.23
N PRO A 359 7.09 -17.17 3.17
CA PRO A 359 7.78 -16.31 2.19
C PRO A 359 6.83 -15.50 1.29
N VAL A 360 5.54 -15.87 1.24
CA VAL A 360 4.53 -15.21 0.41
C VAL A 360 4.05 -13.92 1.08
N SER A 361 4.14 -12.82 0.34
CA SER A 361 3.55 -11.54 0.75
C SER A 361 2.04 -11.53 0.53
N VAL A 362 1.30 -10.95 1.47
CA VAL A 362 -0.16 -10.95 1.48
C VAL A 362 -0.70 -9.53 1.44
N HIS A 363 -1.56 -9.26 0.48
CA HIS A 363 -2.34 -8.04 0.36
C HIS A 363 -3.80 -8.29 0.71
N GLY A 364 -4.46 -7.27 1.24
CA GLY A 364 -5.91 -7.25 1.37
C GLY A 364 -6.44 -5.88 1.72
N TYR A 365 -7.75 -5.72 1.53
CA TYR A 365 -8.51 -4.54 1.98
C TYR A 365 -8.74 -4.60 3.49
N PHE A 366 -7.64 -4.71 4.24
CA PHE A 366 -7.65 -4.88 5.69
C PHE A 366 -8.06 -3.58 6.38
N ALA A 367 -8.79 -3.74 7.48
CA ALA A 367 -8.98 -2.67 8.45
C ALA A 367 -7.71 -2.53 9.31
N VAL A 368 -6.95 -1.48 9.04
CA VAL A 368 -5.71 -1.15 9.77
C VAL A 368 -5.96 -0.12 10.89
N SER A 369 -5.07 -0.09 11.89
CA SER A 369 -5.00 0.98 12.88
C SER A 369 -4.75 2.34 12.21
N THR A 370 -5.02 3.44 12.92
CA THR A 370 -4.80 4.81 12.40
C THR A 370 -3.35 4.98 11.93
N ASN A 371 -2.38 4.67 12.80
CA ASN A 371 -0.95 4.72 12.47
C ASN A 371 -0.46 3.67 11.45
N ARG A 372 -1.34 2.83 10.91
CA ARG A 372 -1.06 1.75 9.92
C ARG A 372 0.04 0.76 10.36
N ARG A 373 0.19 0.53 11.67
CA ARG A 373 1.19 -0.40 12.23
C ARG A 373 0.62 -1.75 12.64
N SER A 374 -0.68 -1.84 12.86
CA SER A 374 -1.37 -3.06 13.26
C SER A 374 -2.68 -3.25 12.49
N LEU A 375 -3.16 -4.49 12.47
CA LEU A 375 -4.53 -4.80 12.09
C LEU A 375 -5.45 -4.68 13.31
N TRP A 376 -6.69 -4.26 13.11
CA TRP A 376 -7.73 -4.45 14.12
C TRP A 376 -7.88 -5.96 14.39
N SER A 377 -7.69 -6.38 15.64
CA SER A 377 -7.67 -7.79 16.05
C SER A 377 -8.81 -8.13 17.03
N PRO A 378 -9.23 -9.40 17.12
CA PRO A 378 -10.29 -9.80 18.06
C PRO A 378 -9.94 -9.59 19.53
N ILE A 379 -8.66 -9.77 19.92
CA ILE A 379 -8.20 -9.76 21.32
C ILE A 379 -8.30 -8.36 21.95
N GLU A 380 -8.01 -7.32 21.18
CA GLU A 380 -8.05 -5.93 21.69
C GLU A 380 -9.48 -5.41 21.91
N ASN A 381 -10.51 -6.23 21.67
CA ASN A 381 -11.90 -5.81 21.58
C ASN A 381 -12.89 -6.71 22.36
N GLU A 382 -12.42 -7.50 23.33
CA GLU A 382 -13.27 -8.45 24.09
C GLU A 382 -14.40 -7.76 24.89
N ASP A 383 -14.16 -6.56 25.42
CA ASP A 383 -15.14 -5.78 26.20
C ASP A 383 -15.98 -4.78 25.38
N LEU A 384 -15.89 -4.81 24.04
CA LEU A 384 -16.62 -3.85 23.19
C LEU A 384 -18.04 -4.31 22.85
N ALA A 385 -18.94 -3.33 22.78
CA ALA A 385 -20.30 -3.54 22.29
C ALA A 385 -20.33 -4.24 20.91
N ASP A 386 -21.34 -5.06 20.67
CA ASP A 386 -21.42 -5.92 19.49
C ASP A 386 -21.37 -5.15 18.15
N ASP A 387 -21.89 -3.93 18.15
CA ASP A 387 -21.98 -3.00 17.02
C ASP A 387 -20.83 -1.98 16.96
N ALA A 388 -19.88 -2.04 17.90
CA ALA A 388 -18.71 -1.17 17.89
C ALA A 388 -17.91 -1.33 16.59
N LEU A 389 -17.58 -0.21 15.96
CA LEU A 389 -16.86 -0.19 14.68
C LEU A 389 -15.52 -0.96 14.75
N ALA A 390 -14.81 -0.88 15.87
CA ALA A 390 -13.56 -1.61 16.10
C ALA A 390 -13.77 -3.14 16.02
N ARG A 391 -14.84 -3.66 16.65
CA ARG A 391 -15.20 -5.08 16.59
C ARG A 391 -15.59 -5.51 15.17
N ILE A 392 -16.32 -4.67 14.45
CA ILE A 392 -16.69 -4.93 13.04
C ILE A 392 -15.44 -4.98 12.16
N LYS A 393 -14.48 -4.07 12.35
CA LYS A 393 -13.19 -4.06 11.65
C LYS A 393 -12.35 -5.31 11.94
N ALA A 394 -12.32 -5.76 13.19
CA ALA A 394 -11.62 -6.99 13.58
C ALA A 394 -12.25 -8.23 12.93
N LYS A 395 -13.59 -8.36 12.98
CA LYS A 395 -14.32 -9.45 12.31
C LYS A 395 -14.10 -9.44 10.80
N TRP A 396 -14.00 -8.26 10.18
CA TRP A 396 -13.70 -8.14 8.75
C TRP A 396 -12.32 -8.71 8.39
N ASN A 397 -11.28 -8.35 9.15
CA ASN A 397 -9.94 -8.91 8.95
C ASN A 397 -9.94 -10.42 9.13
N GLN A 398 -10.59 -10.93 10.18
CA GLN A 398 -10.72 -12.37 10.42
C GLN A 398 -11.41 -13.06 9.24
N TYR A 399 -12.53 -12.51 8.76
CA TYR A 399 -13.25 -13.03 7.60
C TYR A 399 -12.35 -13.14 6.36
N LEU A 400 -11.54 -12.11 6.06
CA LEU A 400 -10.60 -12.16 4.93
C LEU A 400 -9.59 -13.30 5.07
N PHE A 401 -9.01 -13.51 6.26
CA PHE A 401 -8.03 -14.58 6.49
C PHE A 401 -8.66 -15.99 6.48
N GLU A 402 -9.89 -16.13 6.94
CA GLU A 402 -10.55 -17.44 7.09
C GLU A 402 -11.32 -17.88 5.84
N ASN A 403 -11.81 -16.96 5.01
CA ASN A 403 -12.75 -17.29 3.94
C ASN A 403 -12.26 -16.88 2.55
N VAL A 404 -11.59 -15.73 2.42
CA VAL A 404 -11.21 -15.15 1.12
C VAL A 404 -9.78 -15.54 0.74
N LEU A 405 -8.83 -15.28 1.64
CA LEU A 405 -7.42 -15.59 1.46
C LEU A 405 -7.15 -17.07 1.18
N PRO A 406 -7.85 -18.04 1.81
CA PRO A 406 -7.64 -19.45 1.50
C PRO A 406 -7.99 -19.82 0.06
N LYS A 407 -9.11 -19.30 -0.46
CA LYS A 407 -9.52 -19.48 -1.87
C LYS A 407 -8.46 -18.92 -2.82
N ALA A 408 -7.97 -17.71 -2.54
CA ALA A 408 -6.89 -17.08 -3.29
C ALA A 408 -5.59 -17.91 -3.25
N TRP A 409 -5.27 -18.51 -2.10
CA TRP A 409 -4.06 -19.33 -1.93
C TRP A 409 -4.10 -20.59 -2.78
N VAL A 410 -5.26 -21.25 -2.87
CA VAL A 410 -5.43 -22.41 -3.77
C VAL A 410 -5.16 -22.01 -5.22
N LYS A 411 -5.74 -20.90 -5.69
CA LYS A 411 -5.47 -20.37 -7.04
C LYS A 411 -3.98 -20.03 -7.23
N PHE A 412 -3.33 -19.51 -6.19
CA PHE A 412 -1.89 -19.21 -6.24
C PHE A 412 -1.04 -20.47 -6.36
N LEU A 413 -1.34 -21.52 -5.59
CA LEU A 413 -0.65 -22.81 -5.70
C LEU A 413 -0.77 -23.41 -7.11
N HIS A 414 -1.90 -23.21 -7.78
CA HIS A 414 -2.11 -23.59 -9.19
C HIS A 414 -1.26 -22.80 -10.18
N GLU A 415 -0.98 -21.53 -9.90
CA GLU A 415 -0.20 -20.68 -10.81
C GLU A 415 1.30 -20.95 -10.73
N LEU A 416 1.80 -21.43 -9.58
CA LEU A 416 3.21 -21.77 -9.36
C LEU A 416 3.81 -22.67 -10.47
N PRO A 417 3.18 -23.81 -10.85
CA PRO A 417 3.62 -24.66 -11.96
C PRO A 417 3.92 -23.93 -13.27
N HIS A 418 3.11 -22.92 -13.57
CA HIS A 418 3.04 -22.30 -14.89
C HIS A 418 3.88 -21.02 -14.96
N LYS A 419 4.12 -20.38 -13.81
CA LYS A 419 4.71 -19.04 -13.74
C LYS A 419 6.08 -19.00 -13.08
N VAL A 420 6.44 -20.01 -12.29
CA VAL A 420 7.73 -20.04 -11.61
C VAL A 420 8.65 -21.07 -12.27
N PRO A 421 9.65 -20.64 -13.05
CA PRO A 421 10.56 -21.56 -13.71
C PRO A 421 11.42 -22.30 -12.68
N ASN A 422 11.64 -23.61 -12.90
CA ASN A 422 12.58 -24.45 -12.13
C ASN A 422 12.29 -24.59 -10.63
N ILE A 423 11.02 -24.51 -10.18
CA ILE A 423 10.65 -24.93 -8.81
C ILE A 423 11.06 -26.40 -8.62
N GLN A 424 12.04 -26.63 -7.74
CA GLN A 424 12.39 -27.96 -7.27
C GLN A 424 11.27 -28.50 -6.37
N SER A 425 11.04 -29.81 -6.34
CA SER A 425 9.99 -30.42 -5.51
C SER A 425 10.10 -30.02 -4.03
N ASP A 426 11.32 -29.87 -3.50
CA ASP A 426 11.58 -29.45 -2.11
C ASP A 426 11.21 -27.98 -1.83
N ASP A 427 11.15 -27.15 -2.87
CA ASP A 427 10.82 -25.73 -2.75
C ASP A 427 9.31 -25.47 -2.85
N LEU A 428 8.56 -26.36 -3.50
CA LEU A 428 7.12 -26.25 -3.69
C LEU A 428 6.37 -26.07 -2.37
N TYR A 429 6.65 -26.95 -1.40
CA TYR A 429 5.92 -26.97 -0.14
C TYR A 429 6.26 -25.81 0.80
N LYS A 430 7.25 -24.97 0.44
CA LYS A 430 7.54 -23.71 1.15
C LYS A 430 6.53 -22.60 0.84
N PHE A 431 5.80 -22.71 -0.27
CA PHE A 431 4.74 -21.77 -0.63
C PHE A 431 3.41 -22.10 0.04
N TRP A 432 3.28 -23.27 0.67
CA TRP A 432 2.13 -23.61 1.49
C TRP A 432 2.17 -22.81 2.80
N PRO A 433 1.02 -22.38 3.34
CA PRO A 433 0.98 -21.49 4.50
C PRO A 433 1.16 -22.25 5.81
N ILE A 434 2.31 -22.91 5.95
CA ILE A 434 2.68 -23.68 7.14
C ILE A 434 3.28 -22.71 8.17
N VAL A 435 2.59 -22.55 9.30
CA VAL A 435 3.07 -21.76 10.43
C VAL A 435 3.93 -22.66 11.32
N LYS A 436 5.20 -22.30 11.56
CA LYS A 436 6.07 -23.02 12.50
C LYS A 436 5.60 -22.79 13.93
N GLU A 437 5.50 -23.86 14.73
CA GLU A 437 5.22 -23.79 16.17
C GLU A 437 6.27 -22.90 16.85
N GLY A 438 5.82 -21.90 17.61
CA GLY A 438 6.69 -20.91 18.29
C GLY A 438 7.24 -19.78 17.42
N GLY A 439 6.99 -19.76 16.10
CA GLY A 439 7.56 -18.79 15.16
C GLY A 439 6.78 -17.48 14.97
N THR A 440 5.55 -17.39 15.46
CA THR A 440 4.71 -16.18 15.34
C THR A 440 4.74 -15.39 16.64
N SER A 441 5.79 -14.61 16.86
CA SER A 441 5.79 -13.56 17.88
C SER A 441 4.95 -12.37 17.37
N GLY A 442 3.65 -12.33 17.69
CA GLY A 442 2.80 -11.16 17.47
C GLY A 442 1.36 -11.47 17.02
N ASN A 443 0.53 -10.42 16.96
CA ASN A 443 -0.90 -10.48 16.64
C ASN A 443 -1.24 -11.19 15.31
N ILE A 444 -0.29 -11.29 14.37
CA ILE A 444 -0.52 -11.96 13.07
C ILE A 444 -0.72 -13.48 13.21
N GLY A 445 -0.16 -14.10 14.26
CA GLY A 445 -0.30 -15.53 14.50
C GLY A 445 -1.75 -15.98 14.70
N ILE A 446 -2.58 -15.10 15.29
CA ILE A 446 -4.00 -15.36 15.53
C ILE A 446 -4.75 -15.54 14.22
N PHE A 447 -4.49 -14.65 13.25
CA PHE A 447 -5.09 -14.74 11.92
C PHE A 447 -4.60 -15.93 11.11
N CYS A 448 -3.39 -16.44 11.40
CA CYS A 448 -2.78 -17.53 10.65
C CYS A 448 -3.00 -18.92 11.28
N LYS A 449 -3.64 -19.01 12.45
CA LYS A 449 -3.70 -20.24 13.27
C LYS A 449 -4.26 -21.45 12.50
N ASP A 450 -5.43 -21.30 11.88
CA ASP A 450 -6.12 -22.37 11.15
C ASP A 450 -5.93 -22.26 9.63
N PHE A 451 -4.97 -21.42 9.21
CA PHE A 451 -4.90 -20.98 7.82
C PHE A 451 -4.55 -22.11 6.85
N LEU A 452 -3.63 -23.01 7.24
CA LEU A 452 -3.32 -24.20 6.44
C LEU A 452 -4.53 -25.14 6.29
N GLN A 453 -5.33 -25.30 7.35
CA GLN A 453 -6.54 -26.12 7.30
C GLN A 453 -7.59 -25.49 6.38
N ASN A 454 -7.78 -24.17 6.48
CA ASN A 454 -8.71 -23.44 5.61
C ASN A 454 -8.31 -23.53 4.13
N VAL A 455 -7.02 -23.40 3.81
CA VAL A 455 -6.51 -23.58 2.44
C VAL A 455 -6.79 -25.00 1.94
N THR A 456 -6.53 -26.00 2.79
CA THR A 456 -6.77 -27.41 2.44
C THR A 456 -8.25 -27.68 2.19
N ASN A 457 -9.15 -27.10 2.99
CA ASN A 457 -10.59 -27.23 2.80
C ASN A 457 -11.11 -26.53 1.53
N CYS A 458 -10.38 -25.56 1.00
CA CYS A 458 -10.69 -24.89 -0.27
C CYS A 458 -10.23 -25.68 -1.50
N LEU A 459 -9.40 -26.71 -1.35
CA LEU A 459 -8.96 -27.53 -2.49
C LEU A 459 -10.14 -28.29 -3.11
N ASN A 460 -10.06 -28.50 -4.41
CA ASN A 460 -10.80 -29.51 -5.14
C ASN A 460 -9.93 -30.75 -5.29
N ILE A 461 -10.56 -31.92 -5.36
CA ILE A 461 -9.84 -33.19 -5.48
C ILE A 461 -8.98 -33.26 -6.76
N GLU A 462 -9.39 -32.54 -7.81
CA GLU A 462 -8.69 -32.44 -9.11
C GLU A 462 -7.58 -31.37 -9.13
N ASP A 463 -7.37 -30.64 -8.03
CA ASP A 463 -6.38 -29.57 -8.02
C ASP A 463 -4.95 -30.12 -8.10
N ARG A 464 -4.26 -29.87 -9.22
CA ARG A 464 -2.89 -30.35 -9.50
C ARG A 464 -1.82 -29.47 -8.82
N VAL A 465 -1.79 -29.50 -7.49
CA VAL A 465 -0.89 -28.67 -6.67
C VAL A 465 0.17 -29.46 -5.91
N PHE A 466 0.26 -30.78 -6.16
CA PHE A 466 1.21 -31.67 -5.49
C PHE A 466 2.28 -32.18 -6.47
N LYS A 467 3.43 -32.59 -5.93
CA LYS A 467 4.49 -33.27 -6.69
C LYS A 467 5.02 -34.51 -5.95
N GLY A 468 5.50 -35.44 -6.75
CA GLY A 468 6.27 -36.59 -6.27
C GLY A 468 7.78 -36.36 -6.28
N PRO A 469 8.54 -37.25 -5.61
CA PRO A 469 9.98 -37.28 -5.79
C PRO A 469 10.27 -37.69 -7.24
N PHE A 470 11.02 -36.89 -8.00
CA PHE A 470 11.37 -37.17 -9.41
C PHE A 470 10.20 -37.20 -10.42
N CYS A 471 8.99 -36.78 -10.02
CA CYS A 471 7.87 -36.61 -10.95
C CYS A 471 7.87 -35.20 -11.54
N ASP A 472 7.99 -35.09 -12.86
CA ASP A 472 7.87 -33.81 -13.57
C ASP A 472 6.42 -33.32 -13.64
N ASN A 473 5.46 -34.25 -13.55
CA ASN A 473 4.03 -33.97 -13.61
C ASN A 473 3.46 -33.55 -12.26
N TRP A 474 2.53 -32.59 -12.30
CA TRP A 474 1.77 -32.15 -11.15
C TRP A 474 0.59 -33.10 -10.89
N LEU A 475 0.45 -33.53 -9.64
CA LEU A 475 -0.54 -34.51 -9.18
C LEU A 475 -1.67 -33.82 -8.42
N SER A 476 -2.85 -34.43 -8.49
CA SER A 476 -4.03 -34.07 -7.70
C SER A 476 -4.28 -35.12 -6.61
N LEU A 477 -5.26 -34.89 -5.75
CA LEU A 477 -5.68 -35.91 -4.76
C LEU A 477 -6.47 -37.05 -5.43
N SER A 478 -7.00 -36.85 -6.64
CA SER A 478 -7.74 -37.87 -7.38
C SER A 478 -6.81 -38.91 -8.02
N ASP A 479 -5.65 -38.49 -8.53
CA ASP A 479 -4.71 -39.37 -9.24
C ASP A 479 -3.40 -39.67 -8.48
N GLY A 480 -3.11 -38.95 -7.38
CA GLY A 480 -1.94 -39.17 -6.55
C GLY A 480 -2.16 -40.07 -5.32
N TYR A 481 -1.07 -40.69 -4.87
CA TYR A 481 -1.01 -41.51 -3.64
C TYR A 481 -0.07 -40.84 -2.63
N LEU A 482 -0.57 -40.52 -1.44
CA LEU A 482 0.21 -39.91 -0.37
C LEU A 482 1.16 -40.93 0.26
N GLU A 483 2.38 -40.51 0.60
CA GLU A 483 3.28 -41.39 1.36
C GLU A 483 2.67 -41.76 2.74
N ASP A 484 2.61 -43.06 3.03
CA ASP A 484 2.20 -43.56 4.35
C ASP A 484 3.28 -43.24 5.39
N GLU A 485 2.87 -42.55 6.46
CA GLU A 485 3.70 -42.20 7.62
C GLU A 485 4.34 -43.42 8.30
N LYS A 486 3.77 -44.62 8.14
CA LYS A 486 4.32 -45.87 8.68
C LYS A 486 5.43 -46.47 7.82
N LEU A 487 5.58 -46.01 6.58
CA LEU A 487 6.48 -46.58 5.57
C LEU A 487 7.58 -45.60 5.15
N PHE A 488 7.98 -44.64 6.01
CA PHE A 488 9.08 -43.69 5.77
C PHE A 488 10.44 -44.38 5.54
N ASN A 489 10.58 -45.00 4.38
CA ASN A 489 11.82 -45.48 3.82
C ASN A 489 11.98 -44.71 2.51
N PHE A 490 12.75 -43.63 2.58
CA PHE A 490 13.03 -42.72 1.46
C PHE A 490 13.47 -43.43 0.18
N ASN A 491 14.03 -44.65 0.30
CA ASN A 491 14.41 -45.46 -0.86
C ASN A 491 13.20 -46.09 -1.57
N ILE A 492 12.14 -46.47 -0.86
CA ILE A 492 10.95 -47.10 -1.45
C ILE A 492 10.17 -46.09 -2.28
N SER A 493 9.88 -44.90 -1.72
CA SER A 493 9.19 -43.83 -2.48
C SER A 493 9.95 -43.43 -3.74
N LYS A 494 11.28 -43.41 -3.67
CA LYS A 494 12.14 -43.16 -4.83
C LYS A 494 12.03 -44.25 -5.89
N ILE A 495 12.04 -45.52 -5.47
CA ILE A 495 11.89 -46.65 -6.39
C ILE A 495 10.51 -46.60 -7.06
N ILE A 496 9.45 -46.36 -6.29
CA ILE A 496 8.07 -46.28 -6.78
C ILE A 496 7.90 -45.10 -7.76
N ALA A 497 8.50 -43.95 -7.47
CA ALA A 497 8.44 -42.82 -8.38
C ALA A 497 9.27 -43.05 -9.66
N ASN A 498 10.43 -43.72 -9.57
CA ASN A 498 11.27 -44.06 -10.72
C ASN A 498 10.57 -45.02 -11.72
N ILE A 499 9.62 -45.84 -11.26
CA ILE A 499 8.80 -46.69 -12.13
C ILE A 499 7.56 -45.96 -12.68
N GLY A 500 7.43 -44.65 -12.44
CA GLY A 500 6.37 -43.80 -12.98
C GLY A 500 5.05 -43.80 -12.20
N PHE A 501 5.04 -44.35 -10.98
CA PHE A 501 3.83 -44.36 -10.15
C PHE A 501 3.60 -42.99 -9.48
N PRO A 502 2.35 -42.47 -9.44
CA PRO A 502 2.05 -41.10 -9.03
C PRO A 502 2.04 -40.93 -7.49
N VAL A 503 3.22 -40.98 -6.87
CA VAL A 503 3.38 -40.72 -5.43
C VAL A 503 3.43 -39.22 -5.17
N ILE A 504 2.70 -38.74 -4.16
CA ILE A 504 2.79 -37.39 -3.61
C ILE A 504 3.72 -37.42 -2.39
N SER A 505 4.85 -36.72 -2.50
CA SER A 505 5.82 -36.55 -1.40
C SER A 505 5.67 -35.13 -0.84
N THR A 506 4.92 -34.98 0.25
CA THR A 506 4.61 -33.68 0.87
C THR A 506 5.04 -33.63 2.35
N LEU A 507 4.90 -32.46 2.98
CA LEU A 507 5.28 -32.26 4.39
C LEU A 507 4.19 -32.80 5.34
N TYR A 508 4.60 -33.38 6.47
CA TYR A 508 3.71 -33.94 7.49
C TYR A 508 2.54 -33.00 7.92
N PRO A 509 2.76 -31.67 8.13
CA PRO A 509 1.66 -30.77 8.45
C PRO A 509 0.54 -30.75 7.40
N ILE A 510 0.87 -30.93 6.12
CA ILE A 510 -0.09 -30.97 5.00
C ILE A 510 -0.87 -32.29 5.04
N ILE A 511 -0.20 -33.43 5.23
CA ILE A 511 -0.87 -34.74 5.37
C ILE A 511 -1.86 -34.73 6.55
N ARG A 512 -1.44 -34.16 7.69
CA ARG A 512 -2.27 -34.05 8.90
C ARG A 512 -3.56 -33.27 8.65
N VAL A 513 -3.48 -32.10 8.01
CA VAL A 513 -4.69 -31.31 7.71
C VAL A 513 -5.56 -31.95 6.63
N LEU A 514 -4.97 -32.65 5.67
CA LEU A 514 -5.70 -33.40 4.64
C LEU A 514 -6.54 -34.51 5.27
N LYS A 515 -5.96 -35.29 6.20
CA LYS A 515 -6.68 -36.33 6.96
C LYS A 515 -7.86 -35.79 7.76
N ASN A 516 -7.80 -34.54 8.19
CA ASN A 516 -8.86 -33.86 8.95
C ASN A 516 -9.72 -32.92 8.09
N SER A 517 -9.61 -33.00 6.76
CA SER A 517 -10.36 -32.17 5.82
C SER A 517 -11.54 -32.93 5.22
N LYS A 518 -12.35 -32.24 4.41
CA LYS A 518 -13.39 -32.84 3.56
C LYS A 518 -12.87 -33.91 2.57
N HIS A 519 -11.56 -34.01 2.40
CA HIS A 519 -10.93 -34.95 1.46
C HIS A 519 -10.57 -36.31 2.08
N GLN A 520 -10.80 -36.52 3.39
CA GLN A 520 -10.36 -37.71 4.12
C GLN A 520 -10.71 -39.03 3.41
N GLU A 521 -11.94 -39.17 2.93
CA GLU A 521 -12.43 -40.40 2.27
C GLU A 521 -11.84 -40.60 0.86
N SER A 522 -11.28 -39.54 0.28
CA SER A 522 -10.68 -39.55 -1.06
C SER A 522 -9.17 -39.77 -1.06
N LEU A 523 -8.54 -39.75 0.12
CA LEU A 523 -7.09 -39.92 0.23
C LEU A 523 -6.69 -41.37 -0.07
N LYS A 524 -5.66 -41.52 -0.89
CA LYS A 524 -5.01 -42.80 -1.19
C LYS A 524 -3.62 -42.78 -0.57
N PHE A 525 -3.21 -43.88 0.04
CA PHE A 525 -1.88 -44.07 0.62
C PHE A 525 -1.17 -45.23 -0.05
#